data_AF-A0A7F8Q4K7-F1
#
_entry.id   AF-A0A7F8Q4K7-F1
#
_cell.length_a   1.000
_cell.length_b   1.000
_cell.length_c   1.000
_cell.angle_alpha   90.00
_cell.angle_beta   90.00
_cell.angle_gamma   90.00
#
_symmetry.space_group_name_H-M   'P 1'
#
loop_
_entity.id
_entity.type
_entity.pdbx_description
1 polymer ?
#
loop_
_entity_poly.entity_id
_entity_poly.type
_entity_poly.pdbx_seq_one_letter_code
_entity_poly.pdbx_strand_id
1 'polypeptide(L)'
;MDERRKERREQREKEEIEKYRMERPKIQQQFSDLKRKLAEVTEEEWLSIPEVGDARNKRQRHPRYEKLTPVPDSFFAKHLQTGENHTSVDPRQTQFGGLNTPYPGGLNTPYPGGMTPGLMTPGTGELDMRKIGQARNTLMDMRLSQVSDSVSGQTVVDPKGYLTDLNSMIPTHGGDINDIKKARLLLKSVRETNPHHPPAWIASARLEEVTGKLQVARNLIMKGTEMCPKSEDVWLEAARLQPGDTAKAVVAQAVRHLPQSVRIYIRAAELETDIRAKKRVLRKALEHVPNSVRLWKAAVELEEPEDARIMLSRAVECCPTSVELWLALARLETYENARKVLNKARENIPTDRHIWITAAKLEEANGNTQMVEKIIDRAITSLRANGVEINREQWIQVRSAGRTPRCKQASVSALKMHVGVSHRVGAAGWALESKAPCFTYCPLALEDGLRPPVPSLLLLLLPHF
;
A
#
# COMPACT_ATOMS: atom_id res chain seq x y z
N MET A 1 61.22 56.33 -63.13
CA MET A 1 59.89 56.99 -63.07
C MET A 1 59.54 57.45 -61.65
N ASP A 2 60.00 56.77 -60.60
CA ASP A 2 59.71 57.13 -59.20
C ASP A 2 60.47 58.33 -58.62
N GLU A 3 61.56 58.78 -59.26
CA GLU A 3 62.35 59.95 -58.82
C GLU A 3 61.59 61.29 -58.97
N ARG A 4 60.56 61.37 -59.83
CA ARG A 4 59.88 62.65 -60.17
C ARG A 4 59.03 63.25 -59.05
N ARG A 5 58.71 62.50 -58.00
CA ARG A 5 57.92 62.95 -56.82
C ARG A 5 58.35 62.23 -55.52
N LYS A 6 59.59 61.77 -55.48
CA LYS A 6 60.13 60.93 -54.40
C LYS A 6 60.00 61.60 -53.02
N GLU A 7 60.48 62.84 -52.90
CA GLU A 7 60.44 63.62 -51.65
C GLU A 7 59.01 63.79 -51.10
N ARG A 8 58.05 64.20 -51.94
CA ARG A 8 56.65 64.39 -51.53
C ARG A 8 55.95 63.08 -51.17
N ARG A 9 56.28 61.98 -51.86
CA ARG A 9 55.71 60.65 -51.60
C ARG A 9 56.21 60.11 -50.26
N GLU A 10 57.53 60.14 -50.05
CA GLU A 10 58.18 59.69 -48.82
C GLU A 10 57.75 60.54 -47.61
N GLN A 11 57.58 61.85 -47.79
CA GLN A 11 57.08 62.73 -46.73
C GLN A 11 55.64 62.37 -46.32
N ARG A 12 54.74 62.17 -47.29
CA ARG A 12 53.36 61.77 -47.01
C ARG A 12 53.26 60.38 -46.38
N GLU A 13 54.05 59.43 -46.87
CA GLU A 13 54.12 58.08 -46.32
C GLU A 13 54.64 58.10 -44.87
N LYS A 14 55.63 58.94 -44.56
CA LYS A 14 56.14 59.14 -43.20
C LYS A 14 55.08 59.71 -42.26
N GLU A 15 54.35 60.74 -42.69
CA GLU A 15 53.25 61.36 -41.90
C GLU A 15 52.08 60.39 -41.69
N GLU A 16 51.75 59.57 -42.69
CA GLU A 16 50.69 58.57 -42.61
C GLU A 16 51.06 57.42 -41.67
N ILE A 17 52.31 56.93 -41.74
CA ILE A 17 52.83 55.92 -40.81
C ILE A 17 52.91 56.47 -39.38
N GLU A 18 53.28 57.74 -39.20
CA GLU A 18 53.31 58.40 -37.90
C GLU A 18 51.91 58.51 -37.30
N LYS A 19 50.94 59.04 -38.06
CA LYS A 19 49.53 59.10 -37.64
C LYS A 19 48.96 57.72 -37.34
N TYR A 20 49.26 56.73 -38.19
CA TYR A 20 48.84 55.35 -37.98
C TYR A 20 49.42 54.74 -36.69
N ARG A 21 50.70 55.02 -36.38
CA ARG A 21 51.34 54.57 -35.14
C ARG A 21 50.82 55.30 -33.90
N MET A 22 50.39 56.55 -34.04
CA MET A 22 49.74 57.31 -32.98
C MET A 22 48.32 56.80 -32.68
N GLU A 23 47.57 56.43 -33.73
CA GLU A 23 46.20 55.91 -33.58
C GLU A 23 46.18 54.43 -33.15
N ARG A 24 47.07 53.61 -33.73
CA ARG A 24 47.16 52.16 -33.52
C ARG A 24 48.63 51.72 -33.36
N PRO A 25 49.25 52.03 -32.21
CA PRO A 25 50.59 51.53 -31.92
C PRO A 25 50.60 50.00 -31.89
N LYS A 26 51.70 49.39 -32.33
CA LYS A 26 51.90 47.92 -32.20
C LYS A 26 51.89 47.53 -30.72
N ILE A 27 51.52 46.29 -30.40
CA ILE A 27 51.47 45.78 -29.01
C ILE A 27 52.80 46.06 -28.26
N GLN A 28 53.94 45.82 -28.89
CA GLN A 28 55.26 46.11 -28.31
C GLN A 28 55.50 47.61 -28.03
N GLN A 29 54.88 48.51 -28.80
CA GLN A 29 54.96 49.96 -28.59
C GLN A 29 54.04 50.38 -27.43
N GLN A 30 52.86 49.78 -27.29
CA GLN A 30 51.95 49.99 -26.14
C GLN A 30 52.61 49.59 -24.82
N PHE A 31 53.39 48.51 -24.83
CA PHE A 31 54.12 48.01 -23.66
C PHE A 31 55.57 48.47 -23.59
N SER A 32 56.01 49.39 -24.46
CA SER A 32 57.41 49.82 -24.49
C SER A 32 57.84 50.52 -23.20
N ASP A 33 56.94 51.32 -22.63
CA ASP A 33 57.14 51.99 -21.35
C ASP A 33 57.20 51.00 -20.18
N LEU A 34 56.29 50.00 -20.15
CA LEU A 34 56.31 48.94 -19.14
C LEU A 34 57.54 48.06 -19.27
N LYS A 35 57.99 47.74 -20.49
CA LYS A 35 59.22 46.98 -20.75
C LYS A 35 60.46 47.76 -20.31
N ARG A 36 60.46 49.09 -20.49
CA ARG A 36 61.54 49.95 -19.97
C ARG A 36 61.54 49.99 -18.44
N LYS A 37 60.37 50.05 -17.80
CA LYS A 37 60.24 49.92 -16.33
C LYS A 37 60.65 48.53 -15.83
N LEU A 38 60.39 47.48 -16.59
CA LEU A 38 60.81 46.12 -16.26
C LEU A 38 62.34 45.97 -16.18
N ALA A 39 63.11 46.84 -16.87
CA ALA A 39 64.57 46.86 -16.80
C ALA A 39 65.10 47.41 -15.47
N GLU A 40 64.25 48.05 -14.66
CA GLU A 40 64.60 48.55 -13.32
C GLU A 40 64.60 47.43 -12.25
N VAL A 41 63.91 46.32 -12.52
CA VAL A 41 63.84 45.13 -11.64
C VAL A 41 65.22 44.46 -11.58
N THR A 42 65.73 44.24 -10.37
CA THR A 42 67.05 43.64 -10.14
C THR A 42 67.05 42.14 -10.46
N GLU A 43 68.22 41.58 -10.78
CA GLU A 43 68.35 40.14 -11.07
C GLU A 43 67.93 39.25 -9.87
N GLU A 44 68.07 39.76 -8.65
CA GLU A 44 67.61 39.12 -7.41
C GLU A 44 66.07 39.02 -7.37
N GLU A 45 65.36 40.07 -7.78
CA GLU A 45 63.90 40.06 -7.94
C GLU A 45 63.47 39.10 -9.06
N TRP A 46 64.25 38.99 -10.14
CA TRP A 46 64.02 38.03 -11.22
C TRP A 46 64.13 36.56 -10.77
N LEU A 47 65.11 36.26 -9.91
CA LEU A 47 65.30 34.91 -9.35
C LEU A 47 64.23 34.54 -8.32
N SER A 48 63.58 35.55 -7.70
CA SER A 48 62.56 35.35 -6.66
C SER A 48 61.12 35.37 -7.19
N ILE A 49 60.91 35.47 -8.50
CA ILE A 49 59.58 35.31 -9.10
C ILE A 49 59.07 33.88 -8.80
N PRO A 50 58.00 33.71 -8.00
CA PRO A 50 57.50 32.38 -7.68
C PRO A 50 56.93 31.70 -8.92
N GLU A 51 57.25 30.41 -9.13
CA GLU A 51 56.53 29.61 -10.11
C GLU A 51 55.08 29.37 -9.65
N VAL A 52 54.17 29.08 -10.60
CA VAL A 52 52.73 28.84 -10.34
C VAL A 52 52.43 27.51 -9.61
N GLY A 53 53.37 27.01 -8.80
CA GLY A 53 53.44 25.65 -8.24
C GLY A 53 52.24 25.19 -7.40
N ASP A 54 51.41 26.12 -6.91
CA ASP A 54 50.31 25.80 -5.99
C ASP A 54 48.90 25.89 -6.58
N ALA A 55 48.73 26.26 -7.85
CA ALA A 55 47.41 26.26 -8.50
C ALA A 55 46.97 24.89 -9.04
N ARG A 56 47.90 23.95 -9.28
CA ARG A 56 47.61 22.69 -10.00
C ARG A 56 47.65 21.40 -9.14
N ASN A 57 48.27 21.43 -7.95
CA ASN A 57 48.56 20.20 -7.19
C ASN A 57 47.78 20.03 -5.87
N LYS A 58 46.58 20.61 -5.75
CA LYS A 58 45.70 20.41 -4.57
C LYS A 58 45.26 18.95 -4.36
N ARG A 59 45.21 18.15 -5.43
CA ARG A 59 44.78 16.73 -5.39
C ARG A 59 45.85 15.75 -4.91
N GLN A 60 47.14 16.10 -5.05
CA GLN A 60 48.25 15.24 -4.63
C GLN A 60 48.59 15.38 -3.13
N ARG A 61 48.27 16.53 -2.51
CA ARG A 61 48.57 16.81 -1.10
C ARG A 61 47.66 16.09 -0.10
N HIS A 62 46.48 15.63 -0.52
CA HIS A 62 45.60 14.80 0.31
C HIS A 62 45.24 13.49 -0.40
N PRO A 63 46.13 12.49 -0.40
CA PRO A 63 45.69 11.12 -0.62
C PRO A 63 44.88 10.72 0.62
N ARG A 64 43.58 11.03 0.64
CA ARG A 64 42.67 10.32 1.55
C ARG A 64 42.77 8.86 1.13
N TYR A 65 43.42 8.03 1.95
CA TYR A 65 43.29 6.58 1.82
C TYR A 65 41.80 6.27 1.91
N GLU A 66 41.17 5.96 0.78
CA GLU A 66 39.81 5.44 0.74
C GLU A 66 39.86 4.04 1.33
N LYS A 67 39.68 3.96 2.66
CA LYS A 67 39.48 2.69 3.34
C LYS A 67 38.07 2.23 2.99
N LEU A 68 37.94 1.45 1.91
CA LEU A 68 36.68 0.84 1.49
C LEU A 68 36.32 -0.24 2.51
N THR A 69 35.53 0.13 3.52
CA THR A 69 34.84 -0.83 4.38
C THR A 69 33.55 -1.26 3.68
N PRO A 70 33.25 -2.56 3.56
CA PRO A 70 31.95 -3.00 3.07
C PRO A 70 30.86 -2.37 3.94
N VAL A 71 29.88 -1.75 3.29
CA VAL A 71 28.77 -1.07 3.96
C VAL A 71 27.88 -2.14 4.61
N PRO A 72 27.46 -1.97 5.88
CA PRO A 72 26.56 -2.92 6.53
C PRO A 72 25.19 -2.94 5.85
N ASP A 73 24.56 -4.11 5.80
CA ASP A 73 23.27 -4.33 5.11
C ASP A 73 22.11 -3.46 5.64
N SER A 74 22.25 -2.92 6.85
CA SER A 74 21.33 -1.95 7.45
C SER A 74 21.23 -0.63 6.65
N PHE A 75 22.26 -0.27 5.87
CA PHE A 75 22.22 0.89 4.98
C PHE A 75 21.26 0.68 3.80
N PHE A 76 21.20 -0.54 3.26
CA PHE A 76 20.29 -0.91 2.19
C PHE A 76 18.84 -0.98 2.69
N ALA A 77 18.62 -1.49 3.90
CA ALA A 77 17.29 -1.55 4.51
C ALA A 77 16.65 -0.16 4.64
N LYS A 78 17.46 0.87 4.94
CA LYS A 78 17.00 2.25 5.06
C LYS A 78 16.69 2.89 3.69
N HIS A 79 17.49 2.57 2.66
CA HIS A 79 17.25 3.04 1.28
C HIS A 79 16.06 2.35 0.60
N LEU A 80 15.78 1.08 0.95
CA LEU A 80 14.60 0.36 0.45
C LEU A 80 13.29 1.02 0.93
N GLN A 81 13.31 1.72 2.08
CA GLN A 81 12.15 2.42 2.62
C GLN A 81 11.95 3.83 2.05
N THR A 82 13.02 4.51 1.62
CA THR A 82 12.92 5.92 1.19
C THR A 82 12.92 6.12 -0.33
N GLY A 83 13.25 5.10 -1.14
CA GLY A 83 13.14 5.19 -2.61
C GLY A 83 13.97 6.29 -3.27
N GLU A 84 14.86 6.94 -2.52
CA GLU A 84 15.71 8.03 -2.98
C GLU A 84 16.98 7.47 -3.63
N ASN A 85 17.13 7.69 -4.94
CA ASN A 85 18.37 7.45 -5.66
C ASN A 85 19.32 8.64 -5.49
N HIS A 86 19.92 8.82 -4.32
CA HIS A 86 21.04 9.75 -4.16
C HIS A 86 22.32 9.11 -4.70
N THR A 87 22.71 9.43 -5.95
CA THR A 87 24.02 9.03 -6.53
C THR A 87 25.19 9.87 -6.02
N SER A 88 24.98 10.70 -5.00
CA SER A 88 26.04 11.52 -4.40
C SER A 88 25.75 11.75 -2.92
N VAL A 89 26.78 11.57 -2.10
CA VAL A 89 26.78 11.94 -0.68
C VAL A 89 26.85 13.47 -0.60
N ASP A 90 25.93 14.09 0.14
CA ASP A 90 25.96 15.54 0.41
C ASP A 90 27.34 15.92 1.01
N PRO A 91 28.13 16.79 0.35
CA PRO A 91 29.44 17.22 0.84
C PRO A 91 29.42 17.81 2.25
N ARG A 92 28.25 18.26 2.74
CA ARG A 92 28.10 18.81 4.09
C ARG A 92 28.17 17.74 5.18
N GLN A 93 27.74 16.51 4.91
CA GLN A 93 27.81 15.40 5.86
C GLN A 93 29.23 14.81 6.00
N THR A 94 30.04 14.91 4.96
CA THR A 94 31.44 14.43 4.99
C THR A 94 32.42 15.48 5.52
N GLN A 95 32.05 16.77 5.49
CA GLN A 95 32.88 17.85 6.02
C GLN A 95 32.76 18.02 7.55
N PHE A 96 31.62 17.63 8.13
CA PHE A 96 31.39 17.64 9.58
C PHE A 96 31.08 16.22 10.08
N GLY A 97 32.12 15.39 10.17
CA GLY A 97 32.00 14.07 10.79
C GLY A 97 31.70 14.20 12.27
N GLY A 98 30.49 13.81 12.70
CA GLY A 98 30.12 13.73 14.11
C GLY A 98 28.69 13.26 14.31
N LEU A 99 28.53 12.00 14.75
CA LEU A 99 27.30 11.58 15.42
C LEU A 99 27.09 12.47 16.65
N ASN A 100 25.93 13.13 16.75
CA ASN A 100 25.54 13.90 17.93
C ASN A 100 25.43 12.98 19.16
N THR A 101 26.42 13.02 20.05
CA THR A 101 26.26 12.60 21.45
C THR A 101 26.01 13.83 22.33
N PRO A 102 24.97 13.84 23.18
CA PRO A 102 24.59 15.00 23.98
C PRO A 102 25.33 14.99 25.32
N TYR A 103 26.28 15.90 25.56
CA TYR A 103 26.56 16.49 26.89
C TYR A 103 27.54 17.69 26.80
N PRO A 104 27.50 18.67 27.73
CA PRO A 104 27.86 20.07 27.51
C PRO A 104 29.22 20.47 28.09
N GLY A 105 29.84 21.47 27.47
CA GLY A 105 30.94 22.25 28.05
C GLY A 105 32.27 22.05 27.33
N GLY A 106 32.77 23.10 26.70
CA GLY A 106 34.10 23.10 26.09
C GLY A 106 34.36 24.33 25.23
N LEU A 107 34.97 25.33 25.87
CA LEU A 107 35.42 26.63 25.36
C LEU A 107 36.02 26.63 23.92
N ASN A 108 35.59 27.64 23.16
CA ASN A 108 36.29 28.18 22.00
C ASN A 108 37.71 28.63 22.39
N THR A 109 38.72 28.11 21.71
CA THR A 109 40.04 28.74 21.60
C THR A 109 40.21 29.34 20.19
N PRO A 110 40.64 30.61 20.06
CA PRO A 110 40.64 31.31 18.78
C PRO A 110 41.97 31.10 18.03
N TYR A 111 41.88 30.64 16.78
CA TYR A 111 43.01 30.70 15.83
C TYR A 111 43.08 32.13 15.25
N PRO A 112 44.28 32.73 15.16
CA PRO A 112 44.46 34.15 14.82
C PRO A 112 44.44 34.33 13.29
N GLY A 113 43.69 35.33 12.81
CA GLY A 113 43.77 35.76 11.40
C GLY A 113 42.46 36.19 10.74
N GLY A 114 41.31 36.11 11.43
CA GLY A 114 40.06 36.68 10.93
C GLY A 114 39.94 38.12 11.41
N MET A 115 40.13 39.09 10.51
CA MET A 115 39.78 40.49 10.79
C MET A 115 38.29 40.55 11.16
N THR A 116 38.05 40.82 12.44
CA THR A 116 36.77 41.26 12.98
C THR A 116 36.22 42.40 12.14
N PRO A 117 34.97 42.37 11.65
CA PRO A 117 34.28 43.57 11.20
C PRO A 117 34.02 44.42 12.44
N GLY A 118 35.04 45.22 12.79
CA GLY A 118 34.90 46.30 13.73
C GLY A 118 33.80 47.23 13.23
N LEU A 119 33.03 47.71 14.20
CA LEU A 119 32.06 48.79 14.09
C LEU A 119 32.68 49.98 13.32
N MET A 120 32.51 49.99 12.00
CA MET A 120 32.89 51.10 11.15
C MET A 120 31.75 52.10 11.19
N THR A 121 31.94 53.14 11.98
CA THR A 121 31.26 54.43 11.84
C THR A 121 31.24 54.81 10.35
N PRO A 122 30.11 55.27 9.77
CA PRO A 122 30.07 55.57 8.34
C PRO A 122 31.08 56.66 8.00
N GLY A 123 32.07 56.32 7.19
CA GLY A 123 32.93 57.31 6.56
C GLY A 123 32.06 58.26 5.74
N THR A 124 32.05 59.52 6.14
CA THR A 124 31.39 60.62 5.42
C THR A 124 32.05 60.76 4.04
N GLY A 125 31.50 60.11 3.02
CA GLY A 125 31.97 60.30 1.63
C GLY A 125 31.53 59.24 0.61
N GLU A 126 31.22 58.00 1.02
CA GLU A 126 30.85 56.95 0.06
C GLU A 126 29.34 56.72 0.03
N LEU A 127 28.71 57.12 -1.08
CA LEU A 127 27.27 57.00 -1.29
C LEU A 127 26.95 55.65 -1.93
N ASP A 128 26.49 54.68 -1.13
CA ASP A 128 26.07 53.37 -1.62
C ASP A 128 24.74 53.47 -2.40
N MET A 129 24.85 53.56 -3.73
CA MET A 129 23.71 53.68 -4.65
C MET A 129 22.74 52.49 -4.59
N ARG A 130 23.15 51.34 -4.04
CA ARG A 130 22.24 50.18 -3.89
C ARG A 130 21.27 50.35 -2.73
N LYS A 131 21.71 50.96 -1.62
CA LYS A 131 20.86 51.18 -0.44
C LYS A 131 19.68 52.10 -0.72
N ILE A 132 19.89 53.15 -1.52
CA ILE A 132 18.83 54.07 -1.94
C ILE A 132 17.81 53.34 -2.83
N GLY A 133 18.27 52.51 -3.77
CA GLY A 133 17.40 51.71 -4.64
C GLY A 133 16.59 50.66 -3.86
N GLN A 134 17.23 49.96 -2.93
CA GLN A 134 16.57 48.97 -2.06
C GLN A 134 15.52 49.63 -1.16
N ALA A 135 15.84 50.76 -0.52
CA ALA A 135 14.92 51.49 0.34
C ALA A 135 13.68 51.99 -0.42
N ARG A 136 13.86 52.46 -1.65
CA ARG A 136 12.74 52.84 -2.52
C ARG A 136 11.91 51.63 -2.94
N ASN A 137 12.54 50.49 -3.22
CA ASN A 137 11.84 49.25 -3.59
C ASN A 137 11.00 48.71 -2.43
N THR A 138 11.54 48.69 -1.20
CA THR A 138 10.77 48.30 -0.01
C THR A 138 9.60 49.26 0.26
N LEU A 139 9.78 50.56 0.01
CA LEU A 139 8.69 51.54 0.14
C LEU A 139 7.59 51.29 -0.90
N MET A 140 7.98 50.97 -2.14
CA MET A 140 7.03 50.60 -3.19
C MET A 140 6.29 49.31 -2.84
N ASP A 141 7.00 48.29 -2.38
CA ASP A 141 6.43 47.01 -1.95
C ASP A 141 5.44 47.19 -0.80
N MET A 142 5.76 48.05 0.18
CA MET A 142 4.85 48.41 1.27
C MET A 142 3.58 49.12 0.77
N ARG A 143 3.68 49.97 -0.24
CA ARG A 143 2.49 50.62 -0.83
C ARG A 143 1.65 49.63 -1.63
N LEU A 144 2.30 48.70 -2.34
CA LEU A 144 1.63 47.63 -3.07
C LEU A 144 0.94 46.67 -2.11
N SER A 145 1.56 46.31 -0.98
CA SER A 145 0.96 45.46 0.03
C SER A 145 -0.27 46.12 0.67
N GLN A 146 -0.22 47.42 0.98
CA GLN A 146 -1.38 48.18 1.48
C GLN A 146 -2.58 48.14 0.53
N VAL A 147 -2.32 48.25 -0.78
CA VAL A 147 -3.37 48.12 -1.80
C VAL A 147 -3.81 46.66 -1.92
N SER A 148 -2.87 45.71 -1.87
CA SER A 148 -3.13 44.26 -1.95
C SER A 148 -3.99 43.75 -0.78
N ASP A 149 -3.79 44.27 0.42
CA ASP A 149 -4.57 43.93 1.62
C ASP A 149 -6.04 44.34 1.48
N SER A 150 -6.32 45.34 0.63
CA SER A 150 -7.68 45.77 0.29
C SER A 150 -8.33 44.89 -0.80
N VAL A 151 -7.54 44.06 -1.50
CA VAL A 151 -8.01 43.15 -2.54
C VAL A 151 -8.34 41.80 -1.92
N SER A 152 -9.61 41.59 -1.60
CA SER A 152 -10.11 40.28 -1.16
C SER A 152 -10.18 39.27 -2.32
N GLY A 153 -10.04 37.98 -2.02
CA GLY A 153 -10.13 36.90 -3.03
C GLY A 153 -8.79 36.48 -3.65
N GLN A 154 -7.66 36.99 -3.17
CA GLN A 154 -6.35 36.44 -3.55
C GLN A 154 -6.18 35.04 -2.95
N THR A 155 -5.81 34.06 -3.78
CA THR A 155 -5.54 32.69 -3.33
C THR A 155 -4.04 32.48 -3.20
N VAL A 156 -3.58 32.22 -1.98
CA VAL A 156 -2.21 31.79 -1.70
C VAL A 156 -2.29 30.44 -1.00
N VAL A 157 -1.68 29.43 -1.59
CA VAL A 157 -1.57 28.10 -0.96
C VAL A 157 -0.36 28.13 -0.05
N ASP A 158 -0.48 27.59 1.17
CA ASP A 158 0.67 27.38 2.05
C ASP A 158 1.64 26.37 1.40
N PRO A 159 2.86 26.78 0.99
CA PRO A 159 3.79 25.87 0.35
C PRO A 159 4.21 24.72 1.27
N LYS A 160 4.22 24.90 2.60
CA LYS A 160 4.57 23.82 3.53
C LYS A 160 3.45 22.79 3.64
N GLY A 161 2.20 23.24 3.81
CA GLY A 161 1.02 22.39 3.76
C GLY A 161 0.92 21.63 2.44
N TYR A 162 1.08 22.33 1.31
CA TYR A 162 1.02 21.72 -0.02
C TYR A 162 2.08 20.64 -0.22
N LEU A 163 3.33 20.87 0.20
CA LEU A 163 4.38 19.86 0.11
C LEU A 163 4.12 18.66 1.05
N THR A 164 3.51 18.90 2.20
CA THR A 164 3.10 17.82 3.12
C THR A 164 2.01 16.96 2.48
N ASP A 165 1.03 17.59 1.83
CA ASP A 165 -0.04 16.91 1.10
C ASP A 165 0.53 16.13 -0.10
N LEU A 166 1.46 16.72 -0.87
CA LEU A 166 2.14 16.03 -1.97
C LEU A 166 2.94 14.81 -1.49
N ASN A 167 3.55 14.87 -0.31
CA ASN A 167 4.24 13.72 0.26
C ASN A 167 3.26 12.64 0.75
N SER A 168 2.08 13.02 1.23
CA SER A 168 1.05 12.08 1.67
C SER A 168 0.39 11.31 0.51
N MET A 169 0.38 11.86 -0.70
CA MET A 169 -0.16 11.20 -1.91
C MET A 169 0.83 10.25 -2.62
N ILE A 170 2.08 10.16 -2.15
CA ILE A 170 3.07 9.25 -2.77
C ILE A 170 2.61 7.81 -2.55
N PRO A 171 2.39 7.01 -3.62
CA PRO A 171 1.97 5.62 -3.46
C PRO A 171 3.07 4.82 -2.75
N THR A 172 2.78 4.35 -1.53
CA THR A 172 3.69 3.47 -0.76
C THR A 172 3.98 2.14 -1.45
N HIS A 173 3.16 1.77 -2.44
CA HIS A 173 3.27 0.52 -3.20
C HIS A 173 3.53 0.73 -4.71
N GLY A 174 4.09 1.88 -5.10
CA GLY A 174 4.54 2.10 -6.48
C GLY A 174 5.77 1.25 -6.77
N GLY A 175 5.59 0.09 -7.43
CA GLY A 175 6.72 -0.72 -7.89
C GLY A 175 7.64 0.02 -8.88
N ASP A 176 8.82 -0.52 -9.15
CA ASP A 176 9.81 0.08 -10.05
C ASP A 176 9.22 0.44 -11.41
N ILE A 177 9.28 1.72 -11.76
CA ILE A 177 8.64 2.28 -12.97
C ILE A 177 9.08 1.54 -14.25
N ASN A 178 10.33 1.08 -14.29
CA ASN A 178 10.85 0.33 -15.43
C ASN A 178 10.23 -1.07 -15.51
N ASP A 179 10.16 -1.79 -14.40
CA ASP A 179 9.60 -3.14 -14.38
C ASP A 179 8.08 -3.12 -14.57
N ILE A 180 7.39 -2.06 -14.12
CA ILE A 180 6.00 -1.80 -14.46
C ILE A 180 5.82 -1.63 -15.98
N LYS A 181 6.73 -0.93 -16.67
CA LYS A 181 6.66 -0.79 -18.14
C LYS A 181 6.90 -2.12 -18.84
N LYS A 182 7.87 -2.92 -18.39
CA LYS A 182 8.12 -4.27 -18.90
C LYS A 182 6.91 -5.19 -18.68
N ALA A 183 6.34 -5.19 -17.48
CA ALA A 183 5.15 -5.95 -17.14
C ALA A 183 3.95 -5.54 -18.00
N ARG A 184 3.78 -4.24 -18.27
CA ARG A 184 2.72 -3.74 -19.16
C ARG A 184 2.90 -4.26 -20.59
N LEU A 185 4.13 -4.30 -21.10
CA LEU A 185 4.43 -4.85 -22.42
C LEU A 185 4.17 -6.36 -22.47
N LEU A 186 4.62 -7.11 -21.46
CA LEU A 186 4.40 -8.55 -21.35
C LEU A 186 2.91 -8.88 -21.29
N LEU A 187 2.14 -8.23 -20.42
CA LEU A 187 0.70 -8.47 -20.30
C LEU A 187 -0.06 -8.01 -21.54
N LYS A 188 0.46 -7.01 -22.27
CA LYS A 188 -0.05 -6.64 -23.60
C LYS A 188 0.14 -7.75 -24.62
N SER A 189 1.33 -8.33 -24.74
CA SER A 189 1.54 -9.46 -25.65
C SER A 189 0.71 -10.69 -25.24
N VAL A 190 0.54 -10.95 -23.94
CA VAL A 190 -0.26 -12.09 -23.45
C VAL A 190 -1.74 -11.94 -23.82
N ARG A 191 -2.36 -10.76 -23.65
CA ARG A 191 -3.78 -10.56 -24.01
C ARG A 191 -4.02 -10.51 -25.51
N GLU A 192 -3.04 -10.06 -26.29
CA GLU A 192 -3.14 -10.00 -27.75
C GLU A 192 -2.98 -11.38 -28.38
N THR A 193 -2.09 -12.21 -27.84
CA THR A 193 -1.91 -13.61 -28.27
C THR A 193 -3.06 -14.50 -27.81
N ASN A 194 -3.59 -14.28 -26.61
CA ASN A 194 -4.67 -15.08 -26.03
C ASN A 194 -5.87 -14.23 -25.59
N PRO A 195 -6.75 -13.81 -26.52
CA PRO A 195 -7.90 -12.96 -26.18
C PRO A 195 -8.94 -13.63 -25.28
N HIS A 196 -9.05 -14.96 -25.32
CA HIS A 196 -10.01 -15.74 -24.53
C HIS A 196 -9.46 -16.21 -23.18
N HIS A 197 -8.29 -15.73 -22.75
CA HIS A 197 -7.68 -16.09 -21.47
C HIS A 197 -8.08 -15.10 -20.36
N PRO A 198 -8.96 -15.49 -19.40
CA PRO A 198 -9.50 -14.56 -18.41
C PRO A 198 -8.44 -13.94 -17.47
N PRO A 199 -7.47 -14.73 -16.91
CA PRO A 199 -6.43 -14.18 -16.05
C PRO A 199 -5.53 -13.13 -16.73
N ALA A 200 -5.38 -13.15 -18.06
CA ALA A 200 -4.58 -12.15 -18.77
C ALA A 200 -5.19 -10.75 -18.64
N TRP A 201 -6.51 -10.65 -18.81
CA TRP A 201 -7.25 -9.41 -18.66
C TRP A 201 -7.25 -8.92 -17.20
N ILE A 202 -7.44 -9.84 -16.25
CA ILE A 202 -7.42 -9.54 -14.81
C ILE A 202 -6.03 -9.03 -14.38
N ALA A 203 -4.97 -9.73 -14.75
CA ALA A 203 -3.60 -9.33 -14.42
C ALA A 203 -3.26 -7.97 -15.04
N SER A 204 -3.64 -7.73 -16.29
CA SER A 204 -3.41 -6.43 -16.94
C SER A 204 -4.14 -5.30 -16.23
N ALA A 205 -5.38 -5.52 -15.80
CA ALA A 205 -6.17 -4.51 -15.10
C ALA A 205 -5.66 -4.23 -13.68
N ARG A 206 -5.30 -5.28 -12.93
CA ARG A 206 -4.68 -5.15 -11.61
C ARG A 206 -3.33 -4.42 -11.70
N LEU A 207 -2.56 -4.66 -12.76
CA LEU A 207 -1.32 -3.89 -13.00
C LEU A 207 -1.61 -2.40 -13.18
N GLU A 208 -2.60 -2.02 -13.98
CA GLU A 208 -2.93 -0.60 -14.16
C GLU A 208 -3.52 0.02 -12.88
N GLU A 209 -4.26 -0.73 -12.08
CA GLU A 209 -4.77 -0.31 -10.78
C GLU A 209 -3.62 0.01 -9.80
N VAL A 210 -2.65 -0.88 -9.63
CA VAL A 210 -1.51 -0.62 -8.71
C VAL A 210 -0.66 0.56 -9.16
N THR A 211 -0.69 0.89 -10.45
CA THR A 211 -0.01 2.10 -10.99
C THR A 211 -0.83 3.38 -10.88
N GLY A 212 -2.05 3.31 -10.33
CA GLY A 212 -2.95 4.45 -10.15
C GLY A 212 -3.79 4.82 -11.39
N LYS A 213 -3.67 4.08 -12.51
CA LYS A 213 -4.41 4.36 -13.76
C LYS A 213 -5.74 3.63 -13.81
N LEU A 214 -6.63 3.93 -12.87
CA LEU A 214 -7.92 3.26 -12.72
C LEU A 214 -8.80 3.32 -13.99
N GLN A 215 -8.82 4.44 -14.71
CA GLN A 215 -9.65 4.55 -15.91
C GLN A 215 -9.17 3.64 -17.04
N VAL A 216 -7.86 3.47 -17.21
CA VAL A 216 -7.30 2.54 -18.18
C VAL A 216 -7.61 1.10 -17.77
N ALA A 217 -7.46 0.78 -16.48
CA ALA A 217 -7.84 -0.52 -15.92
C ALA A 217 -9.31 -0.85 -16.21
N ARG A 218 -10.22 0.11 -15.98
CA ARG A 218 -11.67 0.00 -16.26
C ARG A 218 -11.95 -0.28 -17.73
N ASN A 219 -11.38 0.51 -18.64
CA ASN A 219 -11.58 0.29 -20.07
C ASN A 219 -11.05 -1.09 -20.51
N LEU A 220 -9.95 -1.54 -19.91
CA LEU A 220 -9.33 -2.82 -20.22
C LEU A 220 -10.15 -4.01 -19.71
N ILE A 221 -10.72 -3.94 -18.50
CA ILE A 221 -11.63 -5.00 -18.02
C ILE A 221 -12.93 -5.03 -18.79
N MET A 222 -13.48 -3.89 -19.22
CA MET A 222 -14.69 -3.89 -20.05
C MET A 222 -14.42 -4.60 -21.39
N LYS A 223 -13.28 -4.30 -22.03
CA LYS A 223 -12.84 -5.04 -23.21
C LYS A 223 -12.63 -6.53 -22.90
N GLY A 224 -12.07 -6.85 -21.73
CA GLY A 224 -11.93 -8.23 -21.25
C GLY A 224 -13.27 -8.95 -21.10
N THR A 225 -14.32 -8.28 -20.62
CA THR A 225 -15.66 -8.87 -20.47
C THR A 225 -16.32 -9.20 -21.80
N GLU A 226 -16.07 -8.39 -22.84
CA GLU A 226 -16.56 -8.66 -24.20
C GLU A 226 -15.82 -9.85 -24.84
N MET A 227 -14.51 -9.96 -24.62
CA MET A 227 -13.69 -11.05 -25.18
C MET A 227 -13.87 -12.37 -24.43
N CYS A 228 -14.15 -12.31 -23.12
CA CYS A 228 -14.31 -13.45 -22.22
C CYS A 228 -15.68 -13.43 -21.50
N PRO A 229 -16.81 -13.65 -22.20
CA PRO A 229 -18.14 -13.54 -21.60
C PRO A 229 -18.45 -14.68 -20.61
N LYS A 230 -17.82 -15.85 -20.77
CA LYS A 230 -18.11 -17.07 -19.97
C LYS A 230 -17.34 -17.15 -18.64
N SER A 231 -16.40 -16.24 -18.38
CA SER A 231 -15.56 -16.31 -17.18
C SER A 231 -16.11 -15.45 -16.05
N GLU A 232 -16.43 -16.07 -14.92
CA GLU A 232 -16.95 -15.38 -13.74
C GLU A 232 -15.95 -14.37 -13.15
N ASP A 233 -14.66 -14.73 -13.09
CA ASP A 233 -13.65 -13.91 -12.41
C ASP A 233 -13.42 -12.55 -13.09
N VAL A 234 -13.54 -12.48 -14.42
CA VAL A 234 -13.41 -11.21 -15.16
C VAL A 234 -14.57 -10.28 -14.84
N TRP A 235 -15.79 -10.82 -14.74
CA TRP A 235 -16.97 -10.04 -14.35
C TRP A 235 -16.90 -9.57 -12.90
N LEU A 236 -16.36 -10.39 -11.99
CA LEU A 236 -16.17 -9.99 -10.60
C LEU A 236 -15.11 -8.90 -10.46
N GLU A 237 -14.01 -9.00 -11.20
CA GLU A 237 -12.98 -7.96 -11.23
C GLU A 237 -13.53 -6.66 -11.85
N ALA A 238 -14.34 -6.78 -12.90
CA ALA A 238 -15.04 -5.64 -13.50
C ALA A 238 -15.97 -4.94 -12.50
N ALA A 239 -16.79 -5.70 -11.77
CA ALA A 239 -17.68 -5.18 -10.74
C ALA A 239 -16.92 -4.55 -9.54
N ARG A 240 -15.67 -4.95 -9.31
CA ARG A 240 -14.82 -4.38 -8.25
C ARG A 240 -14.17 -3.06 -8.67
N LEU A 241 -13.72 -2.95 -9.92
CA LEU A 241 -13.01 -1.76 -10.43
C LEU A 241 -13.91 -0.59 -10.80
N GLN A 242 -15.18 -0.86 -11.11
CA GLN A 242 -16.15 0.16 -11.49
C GLN A 242 -16.78 0.84 -10.26
N PRO A 243 -17.14 2.13 -10.35
CA PRO A 243 -17.99 2.79 -9.35
C PRO A 243 -19.33 2.06 -9.16
N GLY A 244 -19.89 2.12 -7.95
CA GLY A 244 -21.06 1.33 -7.54
C GLY A 244 -22.25 1.37 -8.50
N ASP A 245 -22.61 2.54 -9.03
CA ASP A 245 -23.76 2.67 -9.95
C ASP A 245 -23.51 1.98 -11.30
N THR A 246 -22.33 2.20 -11.87
CA THR A 246 -21.91 1.52 -13.12
C THR A 246 -21.66 0.03 -12.91
N ALA A 247 -21.22 -0.38 -11.72
CA ALA A 247 -20.99 -1.77 -11.37
C ALA A 247 -22.30 -2.57 -11.39
N LYS A 248 -23.44 -1.97 -11.03
CA LYS A 248 -24.77 -2.61 -11.17
C LYS A 248 -25.10 -2.96 -12.61
N ALA A 249 -24.80 -2.05 -13.55
CA ALA A 249 -25.00 -2.30 -14.99
C ALA A 249 -24.07 -3.41 -15.50
N VAL A 250 -22.81 -3.43 -15.05
CA VAL A 250 -21.85 -4.50 -15.38
C VAL A 250 -22.32 -5.85 -14.83
N VAL A 251 -22.78 -5.90 -13.59
CA VAL A 251 -23.31 -7.13 -12.98
C VAL A 251 -24.59 -7.59 -13.67
N ALA A 252 -25.46 -6.66 -14.08
CA ALA A 252 -26.64 -6.98 -14.89
C ALA A 252 -26.26 -7.61 -16.25
N GLN A 253 -25.18 -7.17 -16.87
CA GLN A 253 -24.65 -7.81 -18.08
C GLN A 253 -24.01 -9.17 -17.76
N ALA A 254 -23.32 -9.28 -16.64
CA ALA A 254 -22.70 -10.52 -16.20
C ALA A 254 -23.73 -11.64 -15.98
N VAL A 255 -24.85 -11.37 -15.30
CA VAL A 255 -25.92 -12.36 -15.08
C VAL A 255 -26.64 -12.77 -16.37
N ARG A 256 -26.64 -11.93 -17.41
CA ARG A 256 -27.17 -12.31 -18.73
C ARG A 256 -26.29 -13.36 -19.41
N HIS A 257 -24.97 -13.25 -19.28
CA HIS A 257 -24.03 -14.22 -19.83
C HIS A 257 -23.87 -15.47 -18.93
N LEU A 258 -23.95 -15.28 -17.61
CA LEU A 258 -23.68 -16.31 -16.59
C LEU A 258 -24.80 -16.34 -15.54
N PRO A 259 -25.98 -16.88 -15.90
CA PRO A 259 -27.11 -16.95 -14.98
C PRO A 259 -26.93 -17.98 -13.85
N GLN A 260 -25.98 -18.91 -13.99
CA GLN A 260 -25.74 -19.97 -13.01
C GLN A 260 -24.67 -19.61 -11.95
N SER A 261 -24.05 -18.42 -12.06
CA SER A 261 -22.95 -18.06 -11.18
C SER A 261 -23.42 -17.45 -9.86
N VAL A 262 -23.18 -18.19 -8.78
CA VAL A 262 -23.47 -17.77 -7.41
C VAL A 262 -22.68 -16.52 -6.99
N ARG A 263 -21.39 -16.45 -7.35
CA ARG A 263 -20.50 -15.37 -6.92
C ARG A 263 -20.94 -14.02 -7.47
N ILE A 264 -21.44 -13.98 -8.70
CA ILE A 264 -21.94 -12.75 -9.34
C ILE A 264 -23.16 -12.21 -8.59
N TYR A 265 -24.10 -13.08 -8.20
CA TYR A 265 -25.29 -12.66 -7.44
C TYR A 265 -24.97 -12.18 -6.03
N ILE A 266 -24.00 -12.80 -5.36
CA ILE A 266 -23.56 -12.32 -4.04
C ILE A 266 -22.92 -10.94 -4.18
N ARG A 267 -22.06 -10.76 -5.19
CA ARG A 267 -21.47 -9.45 -5.47
C ARG A 267 -22.55 -8.41 -5.84
N ALA A 268 -23.59 -8.82 -6.55
CA ALA A 268 -24.75 -7.98 -6.84
C ALA A 268 -25.45 -7.51 -5.55
N ALA A 269 -25.65 -8.42 -4.59
CA ALA A 269 -26.25 -8.10 -3.31
C ALA A 269 -25.37 -7.18 -2.44
N GLU A 270 -24.04 -7.29 -2.53
CA GLU A 270 -23.11 -6.38 -1.85
C GLU A 270 -23.11 -4.95 -2.42
N LEU A 271 -23.34 -4.82 -3.74
CA LEU A 271 -23.39 -3.52 -4.42
C LEU A 271 -24.68 -2.74 -4.13
N GLU A 272 -25.75 -3.42 -3.71
CA GLU A 272 -26.96 -2.75 -3.27
C GLU A 272 -26.82 -2.28 -1.82
N THR A 273 -27.26 -1.06 -1.51
CA THR A 273 -27.31 -0.56 -0.12
C THR A 273 -28.60 -0.99 0.57
N ASP A 274 -29.69 -1.05 -0.19
CA ASP A 274 -31.03 -1.24 0.36
C ASP A 274 -31.35 -2.71 0.57
N ILE A 275 -31.82 -3.07 1.78
CA ILE A 275 -32.20 -4.44 2.14
C ILE A 275 -33.29 -4.98 1.20
N ARG A 276 -34.27 -4.15 0.82
CA ARG A 276 -35.34 -4.54 -0.12
C ARG A 276 -34.79 -4.88 -1.51
N ALA A 277 -33.79 -4.14 -1.98
CA ALA A 277 -33.14 -4.42 -3.27
C ALA A 277 -32.32 -5.72 -3.20
N LYS A 278 -31.56 -5.91 -2.12
CA LYS A 278 -30.82 -7.16 -1.86
C LYS A 278 -31.72 -8.39 -1.87
N LYS A 279 -32.87 -8.33 -1.17
CA LYS A 279 -33.87 -9.40 -1.16
C LYS A 279 -34.38 -9.72 -2.58
N ARG A 280 -34.68 -8.70 -3.40
CA ARG A 280 -35.11 -8.91 -4.79
C ARG A 280 -34.03 -9.57 -5.63
N VAL A 281 -32.78 -9.15 -5.50
CA VAL A 281 -31.64 -9.71 -6.24
C VAL A 281 -31.42 -11.17 -5.85
N LEU A 282 -31.42 -11.49 -4.55
CA LEU A 282 -31.21 -12.85 -4.07
C LEU A 282 -32.39 -13.77 -4.40
N ARG A 283 -33.63 -13.29 -4.40
CA ARG A 283 -34.78 -14.07 -4.88
C ARG A 283 -34.66 -14.42 -6.37
N LYS A 284 -34.23 -13.47 -7.21
CA LYS A 284 -33.90 -13.76 -8.62
C LYS A 284 -32.74 -14.75 -8.74
N ALA A 285 -31.73 -14.63 -7.88
CA ALA A 285 -30.61 -15.55 -7.85
C ALA A 285 -31.05 -17.00 -7.53
N LEU A 286 -31.95 -17.16 -6.57
CA LEU A 286 -32.50 -18.46 -6.17
C LEU A 286 -33.42 -19.07 -7.23
N GLU A 287 -34.08 -18.25 -8.06
CA GLU A 287 -34.84 -18.71 -9.22
C GLU A 287 -33.93 -19.36 -10.26
N HIS A 288 -32.74 -18.79 -10.49
CA HIS A 288 -31.77 -19.34 -11.43
C HIS A 288 -30.92 -20.49 -10.86
N VAL A 289 -30.50 -20.39 -9.58
CA VAL A 289 -29.56 -21.32 -8.94
C VAL A 289 -30.07 -21.77 -7.56
N PRO A 290 -31.00 -22.74 -7.51
CA PRO A 290 -31.61 -23.19 -6.25
C PRO A 290 -30.72 -24.15 -5.44
N ASN A 291 -29.66 -24.72 -6.03
CA ASN A 291 -28.82 -25.75 -5.40
C ASN A 291 -27.64 -25.19 -4.58
N SER A 292 -27.52 -23.87 -4.47
CA SER A 292 -26.35 -23.24 -3.85
C SER A 292 -26.60 -22.81 -2.40
N VAL A 293 -25.92 -23.47 -1.46
CA VAL A 293 -26.02 -23.18 -0.02
C VAL A 293 -25.65 -21.73 0.30
N ARG A 294 -24.66 -21.18 -0.41
CA ARG A 294 -24.15 -19.83 -0.18
C ARG A 294 -25.19 -18.74 -0.49
N LEU A 295 -26.03 -18.92 -1.52
CA LEU A 295 -27.13 -17.98 -1.81
C LEU A 295 -28.22 -18.08 -0.76
N TRP A 296 -28.59 -19.30 -0.34
CA TRP A 296 -29.59 -19.50 0.70
C TRP A 296 -29.17 -18.85 2.02
N LYS A 297 -27.91 -18.99 2.44
CA LYS A 297 -27.39 -18.30 3.63
C LYS A 297 -27.51 -16.78 3.51
N ALA A 298 -27.00 -16.21 2.42
CA ALA A 298 -27.04 -14.77 2.18
C ALA A 298 -28.48 -14.21 2.12
N ALA A 299 -29.44 -15.01 1.61
CA ALA A 299 -30.84 -14.63 1.58
C ALA A 299 -31.47 -14.69 2.99
N VAL A 300 -31.23 -15.78 3.73
CA VAL A 300 -31.77 -15.99 5.08
C VAL A 300 -31.28 -14.95 6.08
N GLU A 301 -30.03 -14.50 5.97
CA GLU A 301 -29.46 -13.45 6.83
C GLU A 301 -30.18 -12.10 6.74
N LEU A 302 -30.91 -11.85 5.65
CA LEU A 302 -31.63 -10.60 5.42
C LEU A 302 -33.11 -10.66 5.83
N GLU A 303 -33.64 -11.86 6.06
CA GLU A 303 -35.08 -12.07 6.34
C GLU A 303 -35.38 -12.09 7.85
N GLU A 304 -36.63 -11.80 8.17
CA GLU A 304 -37.16 -11.91 9.54
C GLU A 304 -37.34 -13.39 9.94
N PRO A 305 -37.38 -13.74 11.24
CA PRO A 305 -37.34 -15.14 11.69
C PRO A 305 -38.47 -16.02 11.12
N GLU A 306 -39.66 -15.46 10.88
CA GLU A 306 -40.80 -16.20 10.32
C GLU A 306 -40.61 -16.49 8.82
N ASP A 307 -40.21 -15.48 8.04
CA ASP A 307 -39.92 -15.62 6.61
C ASP A 307 -38.67 -16.48 6.38
N ALA A 308 -37.67 -16.35 7.25
CA ALA A 308 -36.46 -17.16 7.26
C ALA A 308 -36.78 -18.65 7.44
N ARG A 309 -37.75 -19.00 8.29
CA ARG A 309 -38.20 -20.39 8.46
C ARG A 309 -38.81 -20.95 7.18
N ILE A 310 -39.69 -20.20 6.51
CA ILE A 310 -40.30 -20.61 5.25
C ILE A 310 -39.24 -20.73 4.15
N MET A 311 -38.28 -19.81 4.12
CA MET A 311 -37.18 -19.86 3.16
C MET A 311 -36.25 -21.05 3.42
N LEU A 312 -35.93 -21.35 4.67
CA LEU A 312 -35.07 -22.47 5.06
C LEU A 312 -35.71 -23.83 4.79
N SER A 313 -37.04 -23.98 4.95
CA SER A 313 -37.73 -25.23 4.60
C SER A 313 -37.60 -25.54 3.11
N ARG A 314 -37.72 -24.52 2.25
CA ARG A 314 -37.44 -24.67 0.82
C ARG A 314 -35.95 -24.91 0.55
N ALA A 315 -35.07 -24.24 1.28
CA ALA A 315 -33.63 -24.37 1.12
C ALA A 315 -33.13 -25.80 1.39
N VAL A 316 -33.64 -26.46 2.44
CA VAL A 316 -33.25 -27.84 2.78
C VAL A 316 -33.82 -28.88 1.82
N GLU A 317 -34.92 -28.58 1.12
CA GLU A 317 -35.43 -29.41 0.02
C GLU A 317 -34.53 -29.32 -1.22
N CYS A 318 -34.06 -28.12 -1.56
CA CYS A 318 -33.17 -27.91 -2.71
C CYS A 318 -31.72 -28.33 -2.42
N CYS A 319 -31.26 -28.23 -1.18
CA CYS A 319 -29.89 -28.53 -0.74
C CYS A 319 -29.87 -29.54 0.42
N PRO A 320 -30.24 -30.81 0.20
CA PRO A 320 -30.39 -31.80 1.27
C PRO A 320 -29.06 -32.20 1.92
N THR A 321 -27.92 -31.98 1.23
CA THR A 321 -26.57 -32.33 1.69
C THR A 321 -25.96 -31.32 2.66
N SER A 322 -26.60 -30.15 2.85
CA SER A 322 -26.00 -29.04 3.59
C SER A 322 -26.45 -29.02 5.05
N VAL A 323 -25.55 -29.42 5.96
CA VAL A 323 -25.84 -29.50 7.39
C VAL A 323 -26.26 -28.16 7.97
N GLU A 324 -25.59 -27.08 7.59
CA GLU A 324 -25.76 -25.76 8.21
C GLU A 324 -27.19 -25.22 8.02
N LEU A 325 -27.82 -25.47 6.88
CA LEU A 325 -29.21 -25.08 6.63
C LEU A 325 -30.18 -25.88 7.51
N TRP A 326 -29.95 -27.19 7.64
CA TRP A 326 -30.73 -28.04 8.56
C TRP A 326 -30.60 -27.57 10.02
N LEU A 327 -29.40 -27.19 10.45
CA LEU A 327 -29.16 -26.70 11.81
C LEU A 327 -29.79 -25.32 12.06
N ALA A 328 -29.75 -24.43 11.06
CA ALA A 328 -30.41 -23.12 11.15
C ALA A 328 -31.93 -23.28 11.26
N LEU A 329 -32.51 -24.16 10.44
CA LEU A 329 -33.94 -24.46 10.44
C LEU A 329 -34.38 -25.02 11.81
N ALA A 330 -33.66 -26.01 12.34
CA ALA A 330 -33.97 -26.62 13.64
C ALA A 330 -33.87 -25.64 14.83
N ARG A 331 -33.14 -24.52 14.71
CA ARG A 331 -33.07 -23.49 15.76
C ARG A 331 -34.23 -22.49 15.70
N LEU A 332 -34.81 -22.30 14.52
CA LEU A 332 -35.91 -21.34 14.30
C LEU A 332 -37.29 -21.99 14.49
N GLU A 333 -37.39 -23.31 14.37
CA GLU A 333 -38.65 -24.03 14.52
C GLU A 333 -39.02 -24.38 15.96
N THR A 334 -40.30 -24.69 16.15
CA THR A 334 -40.83 -25.29 17.38
C THR A 334 -40.28 -26.70 17.57
N TYR A 335 -40.23 -27.16 18.83
CA TYR A 335 -39.64 -28.45 19.21
C TYR A 335 -40.16 -29.66 18.40
N GLU A 336 -41.47 -29.79 18.22
CA GLU A 336 -42.08 -30.91 17.50
C GLU A 336 -41.66 -30.97 16.02
N ASN A 337 -41.60 -29.81 15.37
CA ASN A 337 -41.20 -29.72 13.97
C ASN A 337 -39.69 -29.84 13.81
N ALA A 338 -38.91 -29.21 14.70
CA ALA A 338 -37.46 -29.34 14.74
C ALA A 338 -37.01 -30.81 14.89
N ARG A 339 -37.75 -31.63 15.66
CA ARG A 339 -37.49 -33.08 15.74
C ARG A 339 -37.72 -33.80 14.41
N LYS A 340 -38.77 -33.45 13.66
CA LYS A 340 -39.04 -34.00 12.32
C LYS A 340 -37.96 -33.58 11.33
N VAL A 341 -37.57 -32.31 11.35
CA VAL A 341 -36.50 -31.75 10.51
C VAL A 341 -35.17 -32.43 10.79
N LEU A 342 -34.79 -32.60 12.06
CA LEU A 342 -33.54 -33.28 12.41
C LEU A 342 -33.56 -34.77 12.06
N ASN A 343 -34.71 -35.44 12.12
CA ASN A 343 -34.83 -36.82 11.63
C ASN A 343 -34.67 -36.89 10.10
N LYS A 344 -35.28 -35.97 9.34
CA LYS A 344 -35.10 -35.87 7.89
C LYS A 344 -33.67 -35.49 7.51
N ALA A 345 -33.00 -34.66 8.32
CA ALA A 345 -31.59 -34.33 8.14
C ALA A 345 -30.68 -35.55 8.34
N ARG A 346 -30.98 -36.42 9.32
CA ARG A 346 -30.23 -37.68 9.56
C ARG A 346 -30.38 -38.69 8.44
N GLU A 347 -31.54 -38.73 7.79
CA GLU A 347 -31.79 -39.60 6.64
C GLU A 347 -30.94 -39.16 5.43
N ASN A 348 -30.89 -37.85 5.16
CA ASN A 348 -30.10 -37.29 4.06
C ASN A 348 -28.59 -37.26 4.36
N ILE A 349 -28.21 -37.03 5.62
CA ILE A 349 -26.82 -36.85 6.05
C ILE A 349 -26.53 -37.69 7.30
N PRO A 350 -26.27 -39.00 7.12
CA PRO A 350 -26.03 -39.91 8.24
C PRO A 350 -24.58 -39.83 8.78
N THR A 351 -23.68 -39.15 8.07
CA THR A 351 -22.25 -39.02 8.40
C THR A 351 -21.93 -37.89 9.37
N ASP A 352 -22.85 -36.94 9.57
CA ASP A 352 -22.53 -35.71 10.30
C ASP A 352 -22.87 -35.76 11.79
N ARG A 353 -21.85 -35.51 12.62
CA ARG A 353 -21.99 -35.43 14.08
C ARG A 353 -22.82 -34.24 14.55
N HIS A 354 -22.81 -33.15 13.79
CA HIS A 354 -23.38 -31.87 14.25
C HIS A 354 -24.90 -31.96 14.41
N ILE A 355 -25.57 -32.73 13.54
CA ILE A 355 -27.02 -32.97 13.57
C ILE A 355 -27.43 -33.70 14.86
N TRP A 356 -26.63 -34.66 15.30
CA TRP A 356 -26.85 -35.37 16.55
C TRP A 356 -26.65 -34.48 17.77
N ILE A 357 -25.61 -33.65 17.76
CA ILE A 357 -25.33 -32.72 18.86
C ILE A 357 -26.40 -31.62 18.94
N THR A 358 -26.91 -31.12 17.82
CA THR A 358 -28.02 -30.16 17.84
C THR A 358 -29.32 -30.79 18.32
N ALA A 359 -29.58 -32.06 18.00
CA ALA A 359 -30.73 -32.77 18.57
C ALA A 359 -30.61 -32.93 20.10
N ALA A 360 -29.42 -33.25 20.60
CA ALA A 360 -29.14 -33.28 22.03
C ALA A 360 -29.36 -31.91 22.69
N LYS A 361 -28.89 -30.82 22.06
CA LYS A 361 -29.11 -29.45 22.53
C LYS A 361 -30.59 -29.05 22.53
N LEU A 362 -31.36 -29.49 21.54
CA LEU A 362 -32.80 -29.24 21.46
C LEU A 362 -33.56 -29.93 22.60
N GLU A 363 -33.30 -31.21 22.84
CA GLU A 363 -33.92 -31.97 23.93
C GLU A 363 -33.53 -31.41 25.31
N GLU A 364 -32.30 -30.92 25.46
CA GLU A 364 -31.87 -30.22 26.66
C GLU A 364 -32.61 -28.89 26.86
N ALA A 365 -32.76 -28.09 25.80
CA ALA A 365 -33.47 -26.81 25.86
C ALA A 365 -34.94 -26.97 26.28
N ASN A 366 -35.55 -28.11 25.92
CA ASN A 366 -36.91 -28.48 26.29
C ASN A 366 -37.05 -29.21 27.64
N GLY A 367 -35.94 -29.48 28.34
CA GLY A 367 -35.94 -30.09 29.69
C GLY A 367 -35.81 -31.62 29.74
N ASN A 368 -35.71 -32.31 28.60
CA ASN A 368 -35.62 -33.77 28.49
C ASN A 368 -34.18 -34.30 28.67
N THR A 369 -33.59 -34.01 29.83
CA THR A 369 -32.17 -34.33 30.13
C THR A 369 -31.81 -35.82 30.02
N GLN A 370 -32.73 -36.74 30.34
CA GLN A 370 -32.50 -38.18 30.25
C GLN A 370 -32.42 -38.70 28.81
N MET A 371 -33.05 -38.00 27.86
CA MET A 371 -33.04 -38.41 26.46
C MET A 371 -31.74 -38.00 25.76
N VAL A 372 -31.03 -37.00 26.29
CA VAL A 372 -29.77 -36.48 25.75
C VAL A 372 -28.70 -37.57 25.66
N GLU A 373 -28.49 -38.33 26.73
CA GLU A 373 -27.51 -39.42 26.78
C GLU A 373 -27.85 -40.53 25.77
N LYS A 374 -29.12 -40.94 25.73
CA LYS A 374 -29.61 -41.94 24.77
C LYS A 374 -29.41 -41.51 23.30
N ILE A 375 -29.53 -40.21 23.00
CA ILE A 375 -29.30 -39.67 21.65
C ILE A 375 -27.81 -39.68 21.30
N ILE A 376 -26.94 -39.36 22.25
CA ILE A 376 -25.48 -39.38 22.05
C ILE A 376 -24.98 -40.80 21.82
N ASP A 377 -25.47 -41.79 22.57
CA ASP A 377 -25.09 -43.20 22.38
C ASP A 377 -25.53 -43.73 21.00
N ARG A 378 -26.75 -43.37 20.57
CA ARG A 378 -27.23 -43.68 19.21
C ARG A 378 -26.39 -42.99 18.13
N ALA A 379 -25.98 -41.74 18.38
CA ALA A 379 -25.13 -40.99 17.46
C ALA A 379 -23.78 -41.68 17.26
N ILE A 380 -23.12 -42.08 18.35
CA ILE A 380 -21.84 -42.80 18.31
C ILE A 380 -21.98 -44.13 17.58
N THR A 381 -23.06 -44.87 17.85
CA THR A 381 -23.34 -46.15 17.18
C THR A 381 -23.55 -45.98 15.69
N SER A 382 -24.37 -44.99 15.29
CA SER A 382 -24.66 -44.70 13.88
C SER A 382 -23.44 -44.16 13.13
N LEU A 383 -22.66 -43.26 13.73
CA LEU A 383 -21.44 -42.71 13.12
C LEU A 383 -20.35 -43.78 12.97
N ARG A 384 -20.22 -44.69 13.94
CA ARG A 384 -19.32 -45.84 13.86
C ARG A 384 -19.75 -46.80 12.76
N ALA A 385 -21.06 -47.06 12.61
CA ALA A 385 -21.60 -47.87 11.53
C ALA A 385 -21.33 -47.27 10.13
N ASN A 386 -21.32 -45.94 10.03
CA ASN A 386 -21.01 -45.20 8.79
C ASN A 386 -19.50 -44.97 8.58
N GLY A 387 -18.63 -45.52 9.43
CA GLY A 387 -17.17 -45.47 9.25
C GLY A 387 -16.51 -44.12 9.55
N VAL A 388 -17.17 -43.21 10.27
CA VAL A 388 -16.58 -41.90 10.64
C VAL A 388 -15.77 -42.03 11.93
N GLU A 389 -14.49 -41.66 11.88
CA GLU A 389 -13.62 -41.66 13.05
C GLU A 389 -14.03 -40.59 14.10
N ILE A 390 -14.05 -41.01 15.37
CA ILE A 390 -14.47 -40.17 16.48
C ILE A 390 -13.26 -39.40 16.99
N ASN A 391 -12.93 -38.29 16.33
CA ASN A 391 -11.82 -37.43 16.75
C ASN A 391 -12.13 -36.71 18.06
N ARG A 392 -11.43 -37.09 19.15
CA ARG A 392 -11.60 -36.55 20.51
C ARG A 392 -11.61 -35.02 20.55
N GLU A 393 -10.69 -34.39 19.83
CA GLU A 393 -10.55 -32.93 19.79
C GLU A 393 -11.76 -32.25 19.14
N GLN A 394 -12.27 -32.80 18.03
CA GLN A 394 -13.45 -32.26 17.35
C GLN A 394 -14.70 -32.36 18.23
N TRP A 395 -14.86 -33.44 18.99
CA TRP A 395 -15.99 -33.58 19.94
C TRP A 395 -15.88 -32.63 21.14
N ILE A 396 -14.66 -32.35 21.62
CA ILE A 396 -14.43 -31.36 22.69
C ILE A 396 -14.62 -29.93 22.17
N GLN A 397 -14.21 -29.64 20.94
CA GLN A 397 -14.36 -28.32 20.33
C GLN A 397 -15.84 -27.98 20.08
N VAL A 398 -16.66 -28.94 19.67
CA VAL A 398 -18.11 -28.71 19.54
C VAL A 398 -18.78 -28.49 20.90
N ARG A 399 -18.20 -29.04 21.98
CA ARG A 399 -18.65 -28.82 23.36
C ARG A 399 -18.29 -27.42 23.87
N SER A 400 -17.10 -26.89 23.58
CA SER A 400 -16.68 -25.56 24.05
C SER A 400 -17.50 -24.42 23.41
N ALA A 401 -18.01 -24.62 22.20
CA ALA A 401 -18.92 -23.68 21.52
C ALA A 401 -20.36 -23.63 22.11
N GLY A 402 -20.71 -24.54 23.03
CA GLY A 402 -22.00 -24.54 23.73
C GLY A 402 -22.01 -23.59 24.93
N ARG A 403 -22.81 -22.52 24.86
CA ARG A 403 -22.79 -21.39 25.82
C ARG A 403 -23.40 -21.70 27.21
N THR A 404 -23.97 -22.88 27.47
CA THR A 404 -24.66 -23.17 28.73
C THR A 404 -23.86 -24.10 29.66
N PRO A 405 -23.67 -23.74 30.95
CA PRO A 405 -22.97 -24.58 31.92
C PRO A 405 -23.70 -25.90 32.26
N ARG A 406 -25.02 -25.98 32.02
CA ARG A 406 -25.82 -27.20 32.18
C ARG A 406 -25.57 -28.23 31.06
N CYS A 407 -25.36 -27.74 29.83
CA CYS A 407 -25.01 -28.56 28.66
C CYS A 407 -23.65 -29.24 28.82
N LYS A 408 -22.77 -28.61 29.59
CA LYS A 408 -21.47 -29.18 29.95
C LYS A 408 -21.58 -30.42 30.84
N GLN A 409 -22.63 -30.60 31.64
CA GLN A 409 -22.71 -31.73 32.58
C GLN A 409 -23.23 -33.02 31.93
N ALA A 410 -24.29 -32.94 31.12
CA ALA A 410 -24.85 -34.11 30.44
C ALA A 410 -23.91 -34.67 29.36
N SER A 411 -23.26 -33.78 28.58
CA SER A 411 -22.26 -34.20 27.59
C SER A 411 -20.96 -34.72 28.22
N VAL A 412 -20.61 -34.26 29.43
CA VAL A 412 -19.47 -34.81 30.20
C VAL A 412 -19.74 -36.23 30.62
N SER A 413 -20.89 -36.52 31.23
CA SER A 413 -21.18 -37.87 31.75
C SER A 413 -21.24 -38.92 30.63
N ALA A 414 -21.88 -38.59 29.50
CA ALA A 414 -21.98 -39.48 28.34
C ALA A 414 -20.62 -39.73 27.65
N LEU A 415 -19.76 -38.70 27.54
CA LEU A 415 -18.41 -38.86 26.97
C LEU A 415 -17.44 -39.57 27.95
N LYS A 416 -17.66 -39.42 29.26
CA LYS A 416 -16.88 -40.09 30.33
C LYS A 416 -17.06 -41.61 30.29
N MET A 417 -18.27 -42.08 29.98
CA MET A 417 -18.60 -43.51 29.85
C MET A 417 -17.94 -44.16 28.63
N HIS A 418 -17.78 -43.43 27.51
CA HIS A 418 -17.39 -44.03 26.23
C HIS A 418 -15.95 -43.73 25.75
N VAL A 419 -15.28 -42.69 26.25
CA VAL A 419 -13.92 -42.29 25.80
C VAL A 419 -12.83 -42.55 26.85
N GLY A 420 -13.17 -43.16 28.00
CA GLY A 420 -12.17 -43.59 28.99
C GLY A 420 -11.25 -42.46 29.48
N VAL A 421 -11.83 -41.35 29.97
CA VAL A 421 -11.03 -40.25 30.55
C VAL A 421 -10.88 -40.48 32.05
N SER A 422 -9.73 -41.03 32.45
CA SER A 422 -9.26 -41.06 33.83
C SER A 422 -8.94 -39.65 34.33
N HIS A 423 -9.23 -39.42 35.61
CA HIS A 423 -9.12 -38.15 36.32
C HIS A 423 -7.76 -37.45 36.15
N ARG A 424 -7.78 -36.18 35.73
CA ARG A 424 -7.00 -35.05 36.30
C ARG A 424 -7.06 -33.82 35.39
N VAL A 425 -8.06 -32.95 35.58
CA VAL A 425 -7.83 -31.50 35.50
C VAL A 425 -8.65 -30.89 36.64
N GLY A 426 -7.92 -30.35 37.60
CA GLY A 426 -8.46 -29.84 38.86
C GLY A 426 -9.40 -28.66 38.69
N ALA A 427 -10.24 -28.49 39.69
CA ALA A 427 -11.24 -27.45 39.86
C ALA A 427 -10.66 -26.04 40.13
N ALA A 428 -9.52 -25.69 39.55
CA ALA A 428 -8.87 -24.39 39.76
C ALA A 428 -8.79 -23.62 38.44
N GLY A 429 -9.66 -22.61 38.27
CA GLY A 429 -9.55 -21.68 37.13
C GLY A 429 -10.87 -21.07 36.63
N TRP A 430 -11.98 -21.13 37.37
CA TRP A 430 -13.23 -20.50 36.95
C TRP A 430 -13.58 -19.35 37.90
N ALA A 431 -12.83 -18.25 37.77
CA ALA A 431 -13.22 -16.95 38.29
C ALA A 431 -13.88 -16.15 37.15
N LEU A 432 -15.15 -15.82 37.40
CA LEU A 432 -15.92 -14.68 36.89
C LEU A 432 -15.22 -13.78 35.85
N GLU A 433 -15.80 -13.73 34.65
CA GLU A 433 -15.99 -12.42 34.01
C GLU A 433 -17.36 -12.38 33.30
N SER A 434 -18.29 -11.76 34.01
CA SER A 434 -19.62 -11.40 33.57
C SER A 434 -19.55 -10.23 32.59
N LYS A 435 -19.68 -10.50 31.29
CA LYS A 435 -20.20 -9.53 30.32
C LYS A 435 -21.26 -10.19 29.47
N ALA A 436 -22.51 -9.79 29.69
CA ALA A 436 -23.56 -9.98 28.71
C ALA A 436 -23.17 -9.29 27.40
N PRO A 437 -23.56 -9.87 26.26
CA PRO A 437 -24.00 -9.03 25.16
C PRO A 437 -25.42 -9.42 24.76
N CYS A 438 -26.29 -8.40 24.80
CA CYS A 438 -27.46 -8.31 23.95
C CYS A 438 -27.10 -8.70 22.51
N PHE A 439 -28.06 -9.32 21.81
CA PHE A 439 -28.03 -9.44 20.36
C PHE A 439 -27.96 -8.05 19.73
N THR A 440 -26.75 -7.56 19.47
CA THR A 440 -26.50 -6.74 18.30
C THR A 440 -26.04 -7.67 17.20
N TYR A 441 -26.75 -7.60 16.07
CA TYR A 441 -26.35 -8.16 14.78
C TYR A 441 -24.83 -8.06 14.61
N CYS A 442 -24.15 -9.19 14.52
CA CYS A 442 -22.75 -9.25 14.10
C CYS A 442 -22.63 -10.37 13.06
N PRO A 443 -22.07 -10.07 11.88
CA PRO A 443 -22.19 -10.88 10.68
C PRO A 443 -21.39 -12.16 10.81
N LEU A 444 -21.91 -13.23 10.21
CA LEU A 444 -21.15 -14.43 9.94
C LEU A 444 -19.93 -14.03 9.09
N ALA A 445 -18.76 -14.04 9.70
CA ALA A 445 -17.51 -13.77 9.04
C ALA A 445 -17.34 -14.72 7.85
N LEU A 446 -17.17 -14.13 6.67
CA LEU A 446 -16.58 -14.76 5.50
C LEU A 446 -15.32 -15.53 5.93
N GLU A 447 -15.32 -16.84 5.76
CA GLU A 447 -14.07 -17.52 5.43
C GLU A 447 -13.67 -17.04 4.03
N ASP A 448 -12.87 -15.98 3.98
CA ASP A 448 -12.11 -15.57 2.81
C ASP A 448 -11.00 -16.60 2.53
N GLY A 449 -11.39 -17.72 1.94
CA GLY A 449 -10.46 -18.57 1.21
C GLY A 449 -10.16 -17.92 -0.14
N LEU A 450 -9.18 -17.00 -0.19
CA LEU A 450 -8.36 -16.66 -1.38
C LEU A 450 -7.35 -15.52 -1.07
N ARG A 451 -6.21 -15.85 -0.44
CA ARG A 451 -4.87 -15.31 -0.78
C ARG A 451 -3.77 -16.21 -0.17
N PRO A 452 -2.70 -16.52 -0.91
CA PRO A 452 -1.64 -17.44 -0.45
C PRO A 452 -0.71 -16.76 0.57
N PRO A 453 -0.10 -17.53 1.50
CA PRO A 453 0.96 -17.00 2.36
C PRO A 453 2.26 -16.88 1.56
N VAL A 454 2.83 -15.67 1.51
CA VAL A 454 4.23 -15.43 1.10
C VAL A 454 5.13 -15.83 2.28
N PRO A 455 6.09 -16.75 2.14
CA PRO A 455 6.99 -17.12 3.21
C PRO A 455 8.20 -16.17 3.24
N SER A 456 8.43 -15.53 4.39
CA SER A 456 9.75 -15.01 4.78
C SER A 456 10.18 -15.72 6.05
N LEU A 457 10.97 -16.78 5.88
CA LEU A 457 11.82 -17.33 6.92
C LEU A 457 13.09 -17.85 6.25
N LEU A 458 14.16 -17.09 6.46
CA LEU A 458 15.52 -17.46 6.13
C LEU A 458 16.04 -18.41 7.24
N LEU A 459 16.67 -19.50 6.82
CA LEU A 459 17.69 -20.32 7.52
C LEU A 459 17.28 -21.13 8.76
N LEU A 460 17.22 -22.46 8.57
CA LEU A 460 18.11 -23.44 9.23
C LEU A 460 17.88 -24.82 8.58
N LEU A 461 18.86 -25.30 7.80
CA LEU A 461 19.34 -26.69 7.76
C LEU A 461 20.37 -26.89 6.63
N LEU A 462 21.61 -27.12 7.05
CA LEU A 462 22.64 -27.88 6.34
C LEU A 462 22.10 -29.27 5.95
N PRO A 463 22.62 -29.87 4.88
CA PRO A 463 22.88 -31.30 4.89
C PRO A 463 24.36 -31.61 4.61
N HIS A 464 24.86 -32.60 5.34
CA HIS A 464 25.99 -33.43 4.96
C HIS A 464 25.87 -33.87 3.48
N PHE A 465 26.80 -33.46 2.64
CA PHE A 465 27.85 -34.30 2.02
C PHE A 465 28.76 -33.43 1.16
#